data_AF-A0A3D4VTW6-F1
#
_entry.id   AF-A0A3D4VTW6-F1
#
_cell.length_a   1.000
_cell.length_b   1.000
_cell.length_c   1.000
_cell.angle_alpha   90.00
_cell.angle_beta   90.00
_cell.angle_gamma   90.00
#
_symmetry.space_group_name_H-M   'P 1'
#
loop_
_entity.id
_entity.type
_entity.pdbx_description
1 polymer ?
#
loop_
_entity_poly.entity_id
_entity_poly.type
_entity_poly.pdbx_seq_one_letter_code
_entity_poly.pdbx_strand_id
1 'polypeptide(L)' 'MIADYCRISILEVKAFPLDKWLMYRRDAFIYNCEQSEKGRKYLKDAYIMQQKKPDIKRLREVFGEY' A
#
# COMPACT_ATOMS: atom_id res chain seq x y z
N MET A 1 12.39 -3.19 7.67
CA MET A 1 11.34 -3.01 6.64
C MET A 1 11.44 -4.03 5.52
N ILE A 2 12.42 -3.99 4.60
CA ILE A 2 12.55 -4.99 3.51
C ILE A 2 13.23 -6.28 3.98
N ALA A 3 14.33 -6.15 4.73
CA ALA A 3 15.05 -7.29 5.31
C ALA A 3 14.14 -8.16 6.19
N ASP A 4 13.33 -7.52 7.04
CA ASP A 4 12.35 -8.22 7.90
C ASP A 4 11.22 -8.86 7.10
N TYR A 5 10.75 -8.20 6.04
CA TYR A 5 9.70 -8.71 5.16
C TYR A 5 10.18 -9.92 4.36
N CYS A 6 11.37 -9.86 3.78
CA CYS A 6 11.97 -10.94 3.00
C CYS A 6 12.68 -12.00 3.86
N ARG A 7 12.87 -11.75 5.16
CA ARG A 7 13.68 -12.57 6.09
C ARG A 7 15.11 -12.83 5.61
N ILE A 8 15.75 -11.79 5.08
CA ILE A 8 17.13 -11.83 4.58
C ILE A 8 18.01 -10.80 5.29
N SER A 9 19.31 -10.95 5.16
CA SER A 9 20.26 -10.00 5.75
C SER A 9 20.23 -8.63 5.04
N ILE A 10 20.61 -7.58 5.76
CA ILE A 10 20.70 -6.22 5.18
C ILE A 10 21.75 -6.17 4.05
N LEU A 11 22.79 -7.01 4.11
CA LEU A 11 23.81 -7.10 3.08
C LEU A 11 23.25 -7.64 1.77
N GLU A 12 22.38 -8.65 1.82
CA GLU A 12 21.70 -9.19 0.64
C GLU A 12 20.72 -8.18 0.03
N VAL A 13 20.01 -7.41 0.87
CA VAL A 13 19.14 -6.32 0.39
C VAL A 13 19.94 -5.26 -0.37
N LYS A 14 21.16 -4.94 0.09
CA LYS A 14 22.04 -3.97 -0.59
C LYS A 14 22.57 -4.49 -1.93
N ALA A 15 22.71 -5.81 -2.07
CA ALA A 15 23.13 -6.44 -3.30
C ALA A 15 22.01 -6.55 -4.34
N PHE A 16 20.76 -6.20 -4.01
CA PHE A 16 19.66 -6.28 -4.95
C PHE A 16 19.82 -5.30 -6.11
N PRO A 17 19.50 -5.73 -7.34
CA PRO A 17 19.32 -4.80 -8.43
C PRO A 17 18.15 -3.86 -8.14
N LEU A 18 18.21 -2.64 -8.71
CA LEU A 18 17.34 -1.53 -8.35
C LEU A 18 15.84 -1.83 -8.54
N ASP A 19 15.49 -2.56 -9.60
CA ASP A 19 14.13 -3.00 -9.91
C ASP A 19 13.55 -3.88 -8.80
N LYS A 20 14.30 -4.92 -8.37
CA LYS A 20 13.89 -5.79 -7.26
C LYS A 20 13.79 -5.02 -5.96
N TRP A 21 14.77 -4.15 -5.69
CA TRP A 21 14.74 -3.33 -4.49
C TRP A 21 13.50 -2.44 -4.43
N LEU A 22 13.14 -1.78 -5.52
CA LEU A 22 11.95 -0.92 -5.59
C LEU A 22 10.64 -1.71 -5.40
N MET A 23 10.55 -2.89 -6.00
CA MET A 23 9.40 -3.78 -5.85
C MET A 23 9.23 -4.21 -4.40
N TYR A 24 10.25 -4.81 -3.80
CA TYR A 24 10.19 -5.28 -2.41
C TYR A 24 10.02 -4.14 -1.41
N ARG A 25 10.54 -2.95 -1.70
CA ARG A 25 10.30 -1.77 -0.86
C ARG A 25 8.83 -1.39 -0.79
N ARG A 26 8.14 -1.40 -1.93
CA ARG A 26 6.70 -1.12 -1.99
C ARG A 26 5.92 -2.15 -1.18
N ASP A 27 6.19 -3.43 -1.41
CA ASP A 27 5.45 -4.52 -0.78
C ASP A 27 5.67 -4.54 0.74
N ALA A 28 6.92 -4.38 1.17
CA ALA A 28 7.25 -4.27 2.58
C ALA A 28 6.57 -3.06 3.25
N PHE A 29 6.46 -1.92 2.56
CA PHE A 29 5.77 -0.75 3.09
C PHE A 29 4.27 -1.02 3.29
N ILE A 30 3.60 -1.60 2.29
CA ILE A 30 2.17 -1.95 2.36
C ILE A 30 1.94 -2.96 3.48
N TYR A 31 2.74 -4.04 3.53
CA TYR A 31 2.64 -5.08 4.55
C TYR A 31 2.74 -4.50 5.98
N ASN A 32 3.67 -3.56 6.20
CA ASN A 32 3.82 -2.90 7.49
C ASN A 32 2.62 -2.02 7.84
N CYS A 33 2.05 -1.31 6.87
CA CYS A 33 0.83 -0.53 7.08
C CYS A 33 -0.37 -1.43 7.42
N GLU A 34 -0.47 -2.62 6.83
CA GLU A 34 -1.58 -3.55 7.09
C GLU A 34 -1.61 -4.10 8.52
N GLN A 35 -0.47 -4.18 9.21
CA GLN A 35 -0.38 -4.73 10.57
C GLN A 35 -1.11 -3.88 11.62
N SER A 36 -1.28 -2.58 11.38
CA SER A 36 -1.91 -1.66 12.34
C SER A 36 -3.22 -1.08 11.82
N GLU A 37 -4.14 -0.76 12.73
CA GLU A 37 -5.40 -0.13 12.36
C GLU A 37 -5.19 1.26 11.72
N LYS A 38 -4.27 2.05 12.27
CA LYS A 38 -3.88 3.36 11.71
C LYS A 38 -3.28 3.22 10.32
N GLY A 39 -2.45 2.21 10.08
CA GLY A 39 -1.84 1.97 8.77
C GLY A 39 -2.86 1.50 7.72
N ARG A 40 -3.81 0.62 8.10
CA ARG A 40 -4.93 0.25 7.22
C ARG A 40 -5.79 1.46 6.85
N LYS A 41 -6.05 2.36 7.80
CA LYS A 41 -6.75 3.62 7.54
C LYS A 41 -5.96 4.50 6.56
N TYR A 42 -4.65 4.65 6.77
CA TYR A 42 -3.79 5.40 5.86
C TYR A 42 -3.85 4.87 4.41
N LEU A 43 -3.76 3.55 4.22
CA LEU A 43 -3.85 2.94 2.89
C LEU A 43 -5.20 3.22 2.22
N LYS A 44 -6.29 3.17 2.99
CA LYS A 44 -7.65 3.45 2.51
C LYS A 44 -7.80 4.92 2.10
N ASP A 45 -7.31 5.84 2.92
CA ASP A 45 -7.37 7.28 2.64
C ASP A 45 -6.51 7.63 1.41
N ALA A 46 -5.29 7.08 1.32
CA ALA A 46 -4.42 7.25 0.17
C ALA A 46 -5.06 6.73 -1.14
N TYR A 47 -5.75 5.59 -1.09
CA TYR A 47 -6.49 5.05 -2.23
C TYR A 47 -7.62 5.99 -2.67
N ILE A 48 -8.39 6.54 -1.72
CA ILE A 48 -9.46 7.50 -2.01
C ILE A 48 -8.88 8.77 -2.65
N MET A 49 -7.76 9.30 -2.13
CA MET A 49 -7.11 10.50 -2.66
C MET A 49 -6.57 10.31 -4.10
N GLN A 50 -6.22 9.08 -4.49
CA GLN A 50 -5.79 8.80 -5.86
C GLN A 50 -6.94 8.76 -6.87
N GLN A 51 -8.20 8.65 -6.41
CA GLN A 51 -9.35 8.64 -7.30
C GLN A 51 -9.56 10.05 -7.90
N LYS A 52 -9.37 10.15 -9.22
CA LYS A 52 -9.60 11.40 -9.97
C LYS A 52 -11.03 11.57 -10.49
N LYS A 53 -11.81 10.48 -10.50
CA LYS A 53 -13.20 10.48 -10.94
C LYS A 53 -14.09 9.99 -9.80
N PRO A 54 -15.25 10.62 -9.57
CA PRO A 54 -16.18 10.18 -8.55
C PRO A 54 -16.67 8.77 -8.85
N ASP A 55 -16.66 7.90 -7.84
CA ASP A 55 -17.22 6.56 -7.93
C ASP A 55 -18.75 6.64 -7.87
N ILE A 56 -19.37 6.87 -9.04
CA ILE A 56 -20.82 7.11 -9.18
C ILE A 56 -21.62 5.91 -8.66
N LYS A 57 -21.12 4.68 -8.80
CA LYS A 57 -21.79 3.48 -8.27
C LYS A 57 -21.89 3.56 -6.75
N ARG A 58 -20.77 3.81 -6.09
CA ARG A 58 -20.72 3.93 -4.63
C ARG A 58 -21.53 5.12 -4.12
N LEU A 59 -21.56 6.24 -4.86
CA LEU A 59 -22.41 7.38 -4.53
C LEU A 59 -23.90 7.03 -4.59
N ARG A 60 -24.35 6.27 -5.60
CA ARG A 60 -25.74 5.79 -5.68
C ARG A 60 -26.11 4.82 -4.56
N GLU A 61 -25.20 3.93 -4.16
CA GLU A 61 -25.43 3.01 -3.03
C GLU A 61 -25.58 3.74 -1.70
N VAL A 62 -24.81 4.81 -1.48
CA VAL A 62 -24.79 5.54 -0.21
C VAL A 62 -25.91 6.58 -0.11
N PHE A 63 -26.20 7.29 -1.21
CA PHE A 63 -27.14 8.42 -1.21
C PHE A 63 -28.49 8.13 -1.88
N GLY A 64 -28.64 6.96 -2.53
CA GLY A 64 -29.83 6.62 -3.31
C GLY A 64 -29.84 7.26 -4.71
N GLU A 65 -30.71 6.75 -5.58
CA GLU A 65 -31.03 7.45 -6.84
C GLU A 65 -31.90 8.67 -6.51
N TYR A 66 -31.46 9.85 -6.95
CA TYR A 66 -32.27 11.08 -6.93
C TYR A 66 -33.45 10.98 -7.89
#